data_AF-A0A2E1CYZ7-F1
#
_entry.id   AF-A0A2E1CYZ7-F1
#
_cell.length_a   1.000
_cell.length_b   1.000
_cell.length_c   1.000
_cell.angle_alpha   90.00
_cell.angle_beta   90.00
_cell.angle_gamma   90.00
#
_symmetry.space_group_name_H-M   'P 1'
#
loop_
_entity.id
_entity.type
_entity.pdbx_description
1 polymer ?
#
loop_
_entity_poly.entity_id
_entity_poly.type
_entity_poly.pdbx_seq_one_letter_code
_entity_poly.pdbx_strand_id
1 'polypeptide(L)'
;MDITLTTGQIANCWNDFEKITTTDLEQNSKDFYNIPVSVIVKRRSNNQPVDHLSIENIAMSKDGREIWFECYVNDEQMVDKEPKVKEHLDSAEEKYINLSGKLNEKINKN
;
A
#
# COMPACT_ATOMS: atom_id res chain seq x y z
N MET A 1 11.46 -2.26 23.11
CA MET A 1 10.96 -0.94 22.69
C MET A 1 10.19 -1.19 21.40
N ASP A 2 8.88 -1.03 21.44
CA ASP A 2 8.00 -1.37 20.32
C ASP A 2 8.11 -0.33 19.23
N ILE A 3 8.45 -0.75 18.01
CA ILE A 3 8.53 0.16 16.88
C ILE A 3 7.22 0.04 16.11
N THR A 4 6.20 0.76 16.56
CA THR A 4 5.06 1.09 15.70
C THR A 4 5.56 2.15 14.73
N LEU A 5 5.65 1.82 13.44
CA LEU A 5 6.00 2.81 12.41
C LEU A 5 4.79 3.68 12.13
N THR A 6 4.94 5.00 12.28
CA THR A 6 3.94 5.95 11.81
C THR A 6 3.98 6.04 10.28
N THR A 7 2.89 6.49 9.66
CA THR A 7 2.86 6.79 8.22
C THR A 7 3.99 7.72 7.78
N GLY A 8 4.35 8.71 8.61
CA GLY A 8 5.49 9.60 8.35
C GLY A 8 6.85 8.88 8.37
N GLN A 9 7.03 7.89 9.25
CA GLN A 9 8.26 7.09 9.26
C GLN A 9 8.37 6.19 8.03
N ILE A 10 7.24 5.63 7.58
CA ILE A 10 7.19 4.83 6.34
C ILE A 10 7.53 5.72 5.13
N ALA A 11 6.93 6.91 5.03
CA ALA A 11 7.20 7.86 3.95
C ALA A 11 8.66 8.33 3.94
N ASN A 12 9.25 8.61 5.11
CA ASN A 12 10.66 8.97 5.19
C ASN A 12 11.57 7.82 4.73
N CYS A 13 11.31 6.58 5.18
CA CYS A 13 12.05 5.41 4.70
C CYS A 13 11.93 5.23 3.19
N TRP A 14 10.75 5.51 2.62
CA TRP A 14 10.51 5.44 1.18
C TRP A 14 11.34 6.48 0.42
N ASN A 15 11.33 7.73 0.87
CA ASN A 15 12.12 8.81 0.28
C ASN A 15 13.63 8.57 0.41
N ASP A 16 14.08 8.06 1.57
CA ASP A 16 15.48 7.68 1.78
C ASP A 16 15.88 6.55 0.83
N PHE A 17 14.99 5.57 0.62
CA PHE A 17 15.23 4.49 -0.33
C PHE A 17 15.31 5.00 -1.77
N GLU A 18 14.37 5.86 -2.19
CA GLU A 18 14.41 6.51 -3.51
C GLU A 18 15.75 7.21 -3.73
N LYS A 19 16.20 7.96 -2.73
CA LYS A 19 17.46 8.70 -2.78
C LYS A 19 18.67 7.78 -2.92
N ILE A 20 18.71 6.67 -2.18
CA ILE A 20 19.79 5.67 -2.30
C ILE A 20 19.79 5.06 -3.71
N THR A 21 18.63 4.63 -4.22
CA THR A 21 18.53 4.05 -5.57
C THR A 21 18.92 5.02 -6.68
N THR A 22 18.54 6.29 -6.55
CA THR A 22 18.80 7.29 -7.60
C THR A 22 20.19 7.89 -7.52
N THR A 23 20.74 8.05 -6.31
CA THR A 23 22.04 8.71 -6.09
C THR A 23 23.18 7.70 -6.02
N ASP A 24 23.06 6.68 -5.15
CA ASP A 24 24.16 5.77 -4.86
C ASP A 24 24.21 4.62 -5.89
N LEU A 25 23.05 4.21 -6.41
CA LEU A 25 22.94 3.18 -7.45
C LEU A 25 22.78 3.76 -8.87
N GLU A 26 22.78 5.09 -9.01
CA GLU A 26 22.69 5.82 -10.28
C GLU A 26 21.51 5.39 -11.18
N GLN A 27 20.41 4.89 -10.58
CA GLN A 27 19.22 4.49 -11.32
C GLN A 27 18.32 5.68 -11.65
N ASN A 28 17.54 5.58 -12.73
CA ASN A 28 16.57 6.62 -13.06
C ASN A 28 15.49 6.66 -11.97
N SER A 29 15.07 7.85 -11.54
CA SER A 29 13.98 7.98 -10.57
C SER A 29 12.67 7.36 -11.05
N LYS A 30 12.44 7.28 -12.36
CA LYS A 30 11.29 6.56 -12.92
C LYS A 30 11.36 5.04 -12.72
N ASP A 31 12.56 4.48 -12.67
CA ASP A 31 12.78 3.05 -12.48
C ASP A 31 12.57 2.64 -11.02
N PHE A 32 12.78 3.56 -10.08
CA PHE A 32 12.51 3.34 -8.66
C PHE A 32 11.05 2.94 -8.39
N TYR A 33 10.09 3.61 -9.03
CA TYR A 33 8.66 3.28 -8.88
C TYR A 33 8.28 1.94 -9.54
N ASN A 34 9.17 1.34 -10.34
CA ASN A 34 8.99 0.01 -10.90
C ASN A 34 9.65 -1.09 -10.05
N ILE A 35 10.32 -0.75 -8.95
CA ILE A 35 10.92 -1.74 -8.05
C ILE A 35 9.79 -2.51 -7.37
N PRO A 36 9.75 -3.85 -7.50
CA PRO A 36 8.75 -4.65 -6.82
C PRO A 36 8.96 -4.58 -5.31
N VAL A 37 7.91 -4.15 -4.60
CA VAL A 37 7.93 -4.01 -3.14
C VAL A 37 6.99 -5.01 -2.52
N SER A 38 7.32 -5.50 -1.32
CA SER A 38 6.38 -6.27 -0.52
C SER A 38 6.46 -5.89 0.94
N VAL A 39 5.33 -6.01 1.63
CA VAL A 39 5.19 -5.74 3.05
C VAL A 39 5.05 -7.06 3.79
N ILE A 40 5.91 -7.28 4.78
CA ILE A 40 5.82 -8.45 5.66
C ILE A 40 5.17 -8.01 6.96
N VAL A 41 3.98 -8.54 7.25
CA VAL A 41 3.30 -8.29 8.53
C VAL A 41 3.80 -9.31 9.54
N LYS A 42 4.28 -8.82 10.69
CA LYS A 42 4.83 -9.67 11.75
C LYS A 42 4.00 -9.55 13.02
N ARG A 43 3.83 -10.67 13.74
CA ARG A 43 3.27 -10.68 15.10
C ARG A 43 4.20 -9.92 16.03
N ARG A 44 3.67 -8.94 16.76
CA ARG A 44 4.43 -8.17 17.75
C ARG A 44 5.03 -9.04 18.85
N SER A 45 4.33 -10.09 19.29
CA SER A 45 4.74 -10.91 20.43
C SER A 45 6.00 -11.75 20.20
N ASN A 46 6.24 -12.18 18.96
CA ASN A 46 7.33 -13.12 18.63
C ASN A 46 8.08 -12.77 17.34
N ASN A 47 7.77 -11.62 16.72
CA ASN A 47 8.33 -11.15 15.46
C ASN A 47 8.19 -12.16 14.29
N GLN A 48 7.31 -13.16 14.41
CA GLN A 48 7.07 -14.11 13.32
C GLN A 48 6.27 -13.43 12.20
N PRO A 49 6.68 -13.61 10.93
CA PRO A 49 5.83 -13.29 9.79
C PRO A 49 4.49 -14.02 9.89
N VAL A 50 3.41 -13.28 9.71
CA VAL A 50 2.05 -13.82 9.68
C VAL A 50 1.32 -13.50 8.40
N ASP A 51 1.79 -12.50 7.67
CA ASP A 51 1.26 -12.16 6.36
C ASP A 51 2.33 -11.57 5.45
N HIS A 52 2.07 -11.65 4.16
CA HIS A 52 2.91 -11.12 3.09
C HIS A 52 2.01 -10.46 2.05
N LEU A 53 2.20 -9.14 1.88
CA LEU A 53 1.46 -8.35 0.92
C LEU A 53 2.41 -7.97 -0.21
N SER A 54 2.20 -8.54 -1.39
CA SER A 54 2.84 -8.08 -2.62
C SER A 54 2.22 -6.74 -3.02
N ILE A 55 3.05 -5.72 -3.21
CA ILE A 55 2.59 -4.41 -3.65
C ILE A 55 2.70 -4.37 -5.18
N GLU A 56 1.56 -4.14 -5.81
CA GLU A 56 1.42 -4.11 -7.26
C GLU A 56 1.68 -2.71 -7.82
N ASN A 57 1.29 -1.70 -7.07
CA ASN A 57 1.42 -0.31 -7.48
C ASN A 57 1.64 0.60 -6.29
N ILE A 58 2.42 1.66 -6.51
CA ILE A 58 2.75 2.67 -5.51
C ILE A 58 2.42 4.02 -6.12
N ALA A 59 1.42 4.70 -5.55
CA ALA A 59 1.09 6.06 -5.92
C ALA A 59 1.51 7.01 -4.81
N MET A 60 1.96 8.21 -5.17
CA MET A 60 2.33 9.25 -4.22
C MET A 60 1.68 10.58 -4.60
N SER A 61 1.26 11.36 -3.62
CA SER A 61 0.72 12.70 -3.85
C SER A 61 1.81 13.60 -4.45
N LYS A 62 1.41 14.63 -5.20
CA LYS A 62 2.36 15.58 -5.81
C LYS A 62 3.30 16.26 -4.81
N ASP A 63 2.87 16.40 -3.55
CA ASP A 63 3.63 16.99 -2.46
C ASP A 63 4.38 15.97 -1.59
N GLY A 64 4.33 14.68 -1.93
CA GLY A 64 5.07 13.60 -1.28
C GLY A 64 4.59 13.24 0.13
N ARG A 65 3.40 13.70 0.54
CA ARG A 65 2.88 13.49 1.90
C ARG A 65 2.03 12.25 2.04
N GLU A 66 1.41 11.80 0.96
CA GLU A 66 0.52 10.65 0.94
C GLU A 66 1.10 9.61 -0.01
N ILE A 67 1.22 8.37 0.47
CA ILE A 67 1.65 7.23 -0.32
C ILE A 67 0.54 6.18 -0.23
N TRP A 68 0.07 5.71 -1.38
CA TRP A 68 -0.88 4.63 -1.51
C TRP A 68 -0.16 3.40 -2.03
N PHE A 69 -0.29 2.31 -1.29
CA PHE A 69 0.16 0.99 -1.70
C PHE A 69 -1.06 0.19 -2.16
N GLU A 70 -1.07 -0.21 -3.42
CA GLU A 70 -2.08 -1.08 -3.98
C GLU A 70 -1.57 -2.52 -3.94
N CYS A 71 -2.36 -3.42 -3.38
CA CYS A 71 -2.03 -4.84 -3.29
C CYS A 71 -3.28 -5.67 -3.55
N TYR A 72 -3.10 -6.83 -4.18
CA TYR A 72 -4.15 -7.84 -4.26
C TYR A 72 -4.22 -8.61 -2.96
N VAL A 73 -5.43 -8.79 -2.46
CA VAL A 73 -5.71 -9.62 -1.29
C VAL A 73 -6.60 -10.76 -1.73
N ASN A 74 -6.29 -11.97 -1.26
CA ASN A 74 -7.16 -13.13 -1.45
C ASN A 74 -8.26 -13.08 -0.39
N ASP A 75 -9.34 -12.40 -0.73
CA ASP A 75 -10.53 -12.22 0.09
C ASP A 75 -11.16 -13.54 0.53
N GLU A 76 -11.28 -14.53 -0.36
CA GLU A 76 -11.77 -15.88 -0.02
C GLU A 76 -10.95 -16.49 1.13
N GLN A 77 -9.63 -16.47 1.01
CA GLN A 77 -8.73 -17.00 2.04
C GLN A 77 -8.83 -16.22 3.36
N MET A 78 -9.01 -14.89 3.30
CA MET A 78 -9.18 -14.07 4.50
C MET A 78 -10.49 -14.39 5.21
N VAL A 79 -11.59 -14.53 4.46
CA VAL A 79 -12.91 -14.88 4.99
C VAL A 79 -12.92 -16.30 5.56
N ASP A 80 -12.25 -17.26 4.91
CA ASP A 80 -12.12 -18.63 5.43
C ASP A 80 -11.39 -18.67 6.77
N LYS A 81 -10.34 -17.87 6.93
CA LYS A 81 -9.56 -17.78 8.18
C LYS A 81 -10.30 -17.00 9.27
N GLU A 82 -10.97 -15.91 8.89
CA GLU A 82 -11.68 -15.04 9.82
C GLU A 82 -13.01 -14.54 9.19
N PRO A 83 -14.11 -15.29 9.33
CA PRO A 83 -15.37 -14.99 8.65
C PRO A 83 -15.97 -13.61 8.93
N LYS A 84 -15.59 -12.99 10.05
CA LYS A 84 -16.02 -11.64 10.45
C LYS A 84 -15.44 -10.55 9.56
N VAL A 85 -14.35 -10.83 8.85
CA VAL A 85 -13.70 -9.86 7.94
C VAL A 85 -14.57 -9.59 6.71
N LYS A 86 -15.48 -10.49 6.35
CA LYS A 86 -16.35 -10.37 5.17
C LYS A 86 -17.10 -9.02 5.11
N GLU A 87 -17.75 -8.64 6.20
CA GLU A 87 -18.53 -7.38 6.24
C GLU A 87 -17.65 -6.14 6.01
N HIS A 88 -16.41 -6.17 6.48
CA HIS A 88 -15.45 -5.10 6.25
C HIS A 88 -14.98 -5.04 4.79
N LEU A 89 -14.77 -6.21 4.15
CA LEU A 89 -14.40 -6.29 2.74
C LEU A 89 -15.55 -5.81 1.85
N ASP A 90 -16.76 -6.30 2.07
CA ASP A 90 -17.95 -5.89 1.32
C ASP A 90 -18.17 -4.36 1.41
N SER A 91 -18.02 -3.78 2.61
CA SER A 91 -18.14 -2.33 2.81
C SER A 91 -17.03 -1.53 2.13
N ALA A 92 -15.80 -2.04 2.13
CA ALA A 92 -14.67 -1.41 1.45
C ALA A 92 -14.87 -1.41 -0.07
N GLU A 93 -15.35 -2.52 -0.64
CA GLU A 93 -15.66 -2.67 -2.06
C GLU A 93 -16.78 -1.70 -2.48
N GLU A 94 -17.89 -1.64 -1.73
CA GLU A 94 -18.99 -0.71 -2.03
C GLU A 94 -18.52 0.75 -2.04
N LYS A 95 -17.68 1.12 -1.06
CA LYS A 95 -17.09 2.45 -0.98
C LYS A 95 -16.19 2.75 -2.18
N TYR A 96 -15.36 1.78 -2.60
CA TYR A 96 -14.51 1.91 -3.77
C TYR A 96 -15.34 2.11 -5.04
N ILE A 97 -16.37 1.30 -5.29
CA ILE A 97 -17.27 1.41 -6.45
C ILE A 97 -17.91 2.81 -6.50
N ASN A 98 -18.42 3.29 -5.37
CA ASN A 98 -19.07 4.60 -5.27
C ASN A 98 -18.08 5.75 -5.58
N LEU A 99 -16.87 5.69 -5.02
CA LEU A 99 -15.83 6.70 -5.28
C LEU A 99 -15.39 6.69 -6.75
N SER A 100 -15.18 5.51 -7.33
CA SER A 100 -14.84 5.34 -8.74
C SER A 100 -15.93 5.87 -9.66
N GLY A 101 -17.21 5.61 -9.34
CA GLY A 101 -18.35 6.18 -10.07
C GLY A 101 -18.35 7.71 -10.07
N LYS A 102 -18.18 8.32 -8.88
CA LYS A 102 -18.08 9.79 -8.74
C LYS A 102 -16.89 10.39 -9.51
N LEU A 103 -15.77 9.68 -9.55
CA LEU A 103 -14.59 10.12 -10.30
C LEU A 103 -14.88 10.11 -11.81
N ASN A 104 -15.46 9.03 -12.32
CA ASN A 104 -15.84 8.92 -13.74
C ASN A 104 -16.83 10.00 -14.17
N GLU A 105 -17.83 10.33 -13.34
CA GLU A 105 -18.75 11.44 -13.61
C GLU A 105 -18.03 12.80 -13.69
N LYS A 106 -17.00 13.02 -12.87
CA LYS A 106 -16.20 14.25 -12.92
C LYS A 106 -15.33 14.31 -14.17
N ILE A 107 -14.74 13.19 -14.58
CA ILE A 107 -13.93 13.11 -15.80
C ILE A 107 -14.82 13.39 -17.01
N ASN A 108 -16.01 12.78 -17.09
CA ASN A 108 -16.92 12.93 -18.23
C ASN A 108 -17.61 14.31 -18.33
N LYS A 109 -17.49 15.15 -17.30
CA LYS A 109 -18.02 16.53 -17.29
C LYS A 109 -16.99 17.59 -17.68
N ASN A 110 -15.71 17.21 -17.78
CA ASN A 110 -14.60 18.06 -18.25
C ASN A 110 -14.24 17.71 -19.70
#